data_AF-A0A962NHC3-F1
#
_entry.id   AF-A0A962NHC3-F1
#
_cell.length_a   1.000
_cell.length_b   1.000
_cell.length_c   1.000
_cell.angle_alpha   90.00
_cell.angle_beta   90.00
_cell.angle_gamma   90.00
#
_symmetry.space_group_name_H-M   'P 1'
#
loop_
_entity.id
_entity.type
_entity.pdbx_description
1 polymer ?
#
loop_
_entity_poly.entity_id
_entity_poly.type
_entity_poly.pdbx_seq_one_letter_code
_entity_poly.pdbx_strand_id
1 'polypeptide(L)'
;LAPQAAAWVGHSAGGMALMAARGELDAPAYVTLNTPLWPYPPLRAIARRVAPSQAILDECARRYCRQFDADAPAVQAGLLHQHRGQGRLLVVQDQADDQVDPADAQRISATWPDAQVVTTEALGHHKVLWDAAVHQAVVGFLRAQAVQSPVR
;
A
#
# COMPACT_ATOMS: atom_id res chain seq x y z
N LEU A 1 4.51 19.43 -21.26
CA LEU A 1 3.99 18.74 -20.06
C LEU A 1 4.67 17.38 -20.02
N ALA A 2 5.38 17.06 -18.93
CA ALA A 2 5.91 15.72 -18.75
C ALA A 2 4.73 14.74 -18.78
N PRO A 3 4.85 13.56 -19.41
CA PRO A 3 3.76 12.61 -19.47
C PRO A 3 3.36 12.20 -18.04
N GLN A 4 2.08 12.35 -17.72
CA GLN A 4 1.52 11.85 -16.47
C GLN A 4 1.62 10.32 -16.48
N ALA A 5 2.05 9.73 -15.36
CA ALA A 5 2.11 8.29 -15.23
C ALA A 5 0.70 7.68 -15.41
N ALA A 6 0.59 6.60 -16.20
CA ALA A 6 -0.68 5.90 -16.36
C ALA A 6 -1.12 5.19 -15.08
N ALA A 7 -0.14 4.75 -14.26
CA ALA A 7 -0.37 4.15 -12.97
C ALA A 7 0.89 4.19 -12.11
N TRP A 8 0.71 4.03 -10.81
CA TRP A 8 1.79 3.75 -9.87
C TRP A 8 1.58 2.42 -9.16
N VAL A 9 2.67 1.67 -8.99
CA VAL A 9 2.66 0.36 -8.33
C VAL A 9 3.69 0.40 -7.21
N GLY A 10 3.27 0.05 -5.99
CA GLY A 10 4.14 0.04 -4.81
C GLY A 10 4.00 -1.25 -4.03
N HIS A 11 5.14 -1.84 -3.68
CA HIS A 11 5.22 -3.04 -2.85
C HIS A 11 5.64 -2.69 -1.41
N SER A 12 5.02 -3.32 -0.42
CA SER A 12 5.41 -3.18 0.98
C SER A 12 5.51 -1.69 1.40
N ALA A 13 6.62 -1.27 1.99
CA ALA A 13 6.87 0.14 2.32
C ALA A 13 6.77 1.09 1.12
N GLY A 14 7.11 0.64 -0.10
CA GLY A 14 6.94 1.42 -1.33
C GLY A 14 5.47 1.68 -1.66
N GLY A 15 4.57 0.75 -1.33
CA GLY A 15 3.13 0.98 -1.41
C GLY A 15 2.64 2.02 -0.41
N MET A 16 3.17 2.02 0.82
CA MET A 16 2.84 3.04 1.81
C MET A 16 3.33 4.42 1.37
N ALA A 17 4.57 4.51 0.88
CA ALA A 17 5.15 5.75 0.36
C ALA A 17 4.35 6.28 -0.84
N LEU A 18 3.97 5.40 -1.77
CA LEU A 18 3.09 5.76 -2.88
C LEU A 18 1.76 6.35 -2.38
N MET A 19 1.16 5.71 -1.37
CA MET A 19 -0.12 6.15 -0.82
C MET A 19 -0.01 7.52 -0.13
N ALA A 20 1.09 7.78 0.57
CA ALA A 20 1.38 9.09 1.15
C ALA A 20 1.61 10.18 0.07
N ALA A 21 2.27 9.84 -1.03
CA ALA A 21 2.73 10.78 -2.04
C ALA A 21 1.72 11.07 -3.17
N ARG A 22 0.46 10.60 -3.09
CA ARG A 22 -0.55 10.77 -4.16
C ARG A 22 -0.89 12.22 -4.55
N GLY A 23 -0.50 13.21 -3.74
CA GLY A 23 -0.63 14.63 -4.12
C GLY A 23 0.38 15.06 -5.19
N GLU A 24 1.53 14.39 -5.25
CA GLU A 24 2.63 14.65 -6.20
C GLU A 24 2.70 13.57 -7.28
N LEU A 25 2.35 12.33 -6.93
CA LEU A 25 2.32 11.17 -7.79
C LEU A 25 0.90 10.90 -8.31
N ASP A 26 0.26 11.90 -8.91
CA ASP A 26 -1.10 11.74 -9.42
C ASP A 26 -1.15 10.81 -10.64
N ALA A 27 -2.00 9.79 -10.56
CA ALA A 27 -2.30 8.86 -11.62
C ALA A 27 -3.76 8.42 -11.55
N PRO A 28 -4.34 7.98 -12.67
CA PRO A 28 -5.71 7.51 -12.67
C PRO A 28 -5.84 6.12 -12.01
N ALA A 29 -4.75 5.39 -11.79
CA ALA A 29 -4.73 4.09 -11.12
C ALA A 29 -3.53 3.90 -10.18
N TYR A 30 -3.79 3.21 -9.06
CA TYR A 30 -2.77 2.86 -8.07
C TYR A 30 -2.87 1.38 -7.72
N VAL A 31 -1.72 0.75 -7.49
CA VAL A 31 -1.62 -0.66 -7.09
C VAL A 31 -0.72 -0.79 -5.88
N THR A 32 -1.19 -1.48 -4.85
CA THR A 32 -0.40 -1.84 -3.68
C THR A 32 -0.23 -3.35 -3.61
N LEU A 33 0.99 -3.82 -3.35
CA LEU A 33 1.32 -5.25 -3.24
C LEU A 33 1.88 -5.53 -1.84
N ASN A 34 1.18 -6.33 -1.04
CA ASN A 34 1.54 -6.66 0.34
C ASN A 34 1.97 -5.42 1.14
N THR A 35 1.13 -4.38 1.09
CA THR A 35 1.44 -3.08 1.67
C THR A 35 0.88 -3.01 3.08
N PRO A 36 1.73 -2.77 4.10
CA PRO A 36 1.24 -2.54 5.44
C PRO A 36 0.53 -1.19 5.53
N LEU A 37 -0.51 -1.12 6.36
CA LEU A 37 -1.25 0.13 6.59
C LEU A 37 -0.40 1.21 7.29
N TRP A 38 0.56 0.77 8.11
CA TRP A 38 1.45 1.63 8.90
C TRP A 38 2.79 0.93 9.15
N PRO A 39 3.86 1.61 9.60
CA PRO A 39 5.23 1.07 9.57
C PRO A 39 5.54 0.05 10.68
N TYR A 40 4.62 -0.85 11.02
CA TYR A 40 4.90 -1.93 11.99
C TYR A 40 5.90 -2.99 11.54
N PRO A 41 6.09 -3.34 10.23
CA PRO A 41 7.08 -4.34 9.88
C PRO A 41 8.51 -3.98 10.30
N PRO A 42 9.03 -2.77 10.02
CA PRO A 42 10.35 -2.37 10.55
C PRO A 42 10.37 -2.25 12.08
N LEU A 43 9.27 -1.87 12.74
CA LEU A 43 9.20 -1.85 14.21
C LEU A 43 9.30 -3.26 14.81
N ARG A 44 8.62 -4.24 14.23
CA ARG A 44 8.72 -5.65 14.62
C ARG A 44 10.15 -6.17 14.39
N ALA A 45 10.78 -5.78 13.29
CA ALA A 45 12.17 -6.14 13.01
C ALA A 45 13.14 -5.57 14.05
N ILE A 46 12.97 -4.30 14.45
CA ILE A 46 13.76 -3.67 15.52
C ILE A 46 13.53 -4.40 16.85
N ALA A 47 12.27 -4.65 17.21
CA ALA A 47 11.92 -5.35 18.45
C ALA A 47 12.58 -6.72 18.55
N ARG A 48 12.55 -7.51 17.47
CA ARG A 48 13.15 -8.85 17.41
C ARG A 48 14.67 -8.84 17.48
N ARG A 49 15.33 -7.83 16.90
CA ARG A 49 16.81 -7.79 16.78
C ARG A 49 17.51 -7.14 17.97
N VAL A 50 16.86 -6.16 18.59
CA VAL A 50 17.50 -5.26 19.57
C VAL A 50 16.81 -5.30 20.94
N ALA A 51 15.58 -5.81 21.04
CA ALA A 51 14.76 -5.84 22.26
C ALA A 51 14.76 -4.49 23.05
N PRO A 52 14.48 -3.35 22.38
CA PRO A 52 14.48 -2.06 23.05
C PRO A 52 13.24 -1.89 23.94
N SER A 53 13.23 -0.85 24.78
CA SER A 53 12.05 -0.49 25.56
C SER A 53 10.88 -0.03 24.68
N GLN A 54 9.66 -0.10 25.20
CA GLN A 54 8.47 0.38 24.49
C GLN A 54 8.60 1.86 24.10
N ALA A 55 9.18 2.69 24.97
CA ALA A 55 9.41 4.11 24.70
C ALA A 55 10.31 4.35 23.46
N ILE A 56 11.29 3.48 23.21
CA ILE A 56 12.13 3.55 22.01
C ILE A 56 11.33 3.12 20.78
N LEU A 57 10.53 2.06 20.87
CA LEU A 57 9.65 1.64 19.76
C LEU A 57 8.64 2.72 19.39
N ASP A 58 8.08 3.41 20.39
CA ASP A 58 7.15 4.52 20.18
C ASP A 58 7.84 5.72 19.52
N GLU A 59 9.09 6.04 19.90
CA GLU A 59 9.89 7.05 19.19
C GLU A 59 10.21 6.62 17.76
N CYS A 60 10.56 5.35 17.52
CA CYS A 60 10.75 4.83 16.17
C CYS A 60 9.47 4.95 15.33
N ALA A 61 8.32 4.59 15.88
CA ALA A 61 7.02 4.70 15.21
C ALA A 61 6.73 6.16 14.85
N ARG A 62 6.93 7.09 15.81
CA ARG A 62 6.79 8.53 15.57
C ARG A 62 7.76 9.01 14.49
N ARG A 63 9.01 8.55 14.47
CA ARG A 63 9.99 8.92 13.42
C ARG A 63 9.56 8.48 12.04
N TYR A 64 9.09 7.25 11.88
CA TYR A 64 8.60 6.77 10.58
C TYR A 64 7.37 7.56 10.13
N CYS A 65 6.42 7.82 11.02
CA CYS A 65 5.20 8.55 10.64
C CYS A 65 5.48 10.02 10.29
N ARG A 66 6.45 10.65 10.95
CA ARG A 66 6.92 12.00 10.59
C ARG A 66 7.51 12.11 9.18
N GLN A 67 7.96 11.01 8.56
CA GLN A 67 8.38 11.03 7.16
C GLN A 67 7.21 11.27 6.18
N PHE A 68 5.98 11.13 6.66
CA PHE A 68 4.75 11.40 5.93
C PHE A 68 4.01 12.63 6.47
N ASP A 69 4.70 13.48 7.25
CA ASP A 69 4.12 14.64 7.93
C ASP A 69 2.87 14.30 8.78
N ALA A 70 2.86 13.11 9.39
CA ALA A 70 1.73 12.57 10.12
C ALA A 70 2.12 12.02 11.50
N ASP A 71 1.16 11.99 12.42
CA ASP A 71 1.30 11.28 13.69
C ASP A 71 1.02 9.78 13.55
N ALA A 72 1.54 8.99 14.50
CA ALA A 72 1.40 7.54 14.44
C ALA A 72 -0.07 7.06 14.57
N PRO A 73 -0.90 7.60 15.49
CA PRO A 73 -2.31 7.22 15.57
C PRO A 73 -3.09 7.45 14.28
N ALA A 74 -2.88 8.58 13.59
CA ALA A 74 -3.56 8.89 12.33
C ALA A 74 -3.12 7.95 11.21
N VAL A 75 -1.81 7.66 11.11
CA VAL A 75 -1.32 6.66 10.14
C VAL A 75 -1.90 5.28 10.43
N GLN A 76 -1.95 4.86 11.69
CA GLN A 76 -2.59 3.60 12.12
C GLN A 76 -4.09 3.54 11.80
N ALA A 77 -4.77 4.69 11.83
CA ALA A 77 -6.17 4.84 11.42
C ALA A 77 -6.36 4.89 9.88
N GLY A 78 -5.27 4.79 9.11
CA GLY A 78 -5.30 4.73 7.65
C GLY A 78 -5.21 6.08 6.95
N LEU A 79 -4.73 7.14 7.61
CA LEU A 79 -4.58 8.49 7.03
C LEU A 79 -3.90 8.48 5.65
N LEU A 80 -2.84 7.68 5.48
CA LEU A 80 -2.09 7.61 4.22
C LEU A 80 -2.92 7.01 3.07
N HIS A 81 -3.91 6.19 3.40
CA HIS A 81 -4.73 5.48 2.42
C HIS A 81 -6.05 6.18 2.12
N GLN A 82 -6.44 7.19 2.90
CA GLN A 82 -7.69 7.94 2.69
C GLN A 82 -7.88 8.40 1.25
N HIS A 83 -9.05 8.11 0.68
CA HIS A 83 -9.45 8.59 -0.63
C HIS A 83 -9.62 10.11 -0.61
N ARG A 84 -9.01 10.84 -1.56
CA ARG A 84 -9.17 12.30 -1.69
C ARG A 84 -9.63 12.68 -3.11
N GLY A 85 -10.41 11.80 -3.75
CA GLY A 85 -10.93 12.01 -5.11
C GLY A 85 -9.98 11.58 -6.23
N GLN A 86 -8.91 10.86 -5.90
CA GLN A 86 -7.96 10.33 -6.89
C GLN A 86 -8.40 8.99 -7.47
N GLY A 87 -7.63 8.50 -8.44
CA GLY A 87 -7.86 7.27 -9.18
C GLY A 87 -8.16 5.99 -8.39
N ARG A 88 -8.38 4.90 -9.14
CA ARG A 88 -8.86 3.59 -8.62
C ARG A 88 -7.75 2.82 -7.88
N LEU A 89 -8.12 1.95 -6.92
CA LEU A 89 -7.16 1.06 -6.20
C LEU A 89 -7.27 -0.37 -6.68
N LEU A 90 -6.12 -1.01 -6.77
CA LEU A 90 -5.99 -2.44 -6.57
C LEU A 90 -5.09 -2.70 -5.36
N VAL A 91 -5.59 -3.45 -4.38
CA VAL A 91 -4.80 -3.97 -3.26
C VAL A 91 -4.58 -5.45 -3.48
N VAL A 92 -3.33 -5.88 -3.61
CA VAL A 92 -2.95 -7.28 -3.66
C VAL A 92 -2.34 -7.64 -2.31
N GLN A 93 -2.78 -8.75 -1.73
CA GLN A 93 -2.28 -9.28 -0.47
C GLN A 93 -2.10 -10.79 -0.56
N ASP A 94 -1.06 -11.32 0.07
CA ASP A 94 -0.89 -12.75 0.28
C ASP A 94 -1.24 -13.16 1.72
N GLN A 95 -1.97 -14.25 1.90
CA GLN A 95 -2.36 -14.75 3.22
C GLN A 95 -1.20 -15.34 4.03
N ALA A 96 -0.13 -15.78 3.37
CA ALA A 96 1.05 -16.34 4.00
C ALA A 96 2.19 -15.31 4.13
N ASP A 97 1.90 -14.02 3.97
CA ASP A 97 2.86 -12.95 4.24
C ASP A 97 3.25 -12.94 5.72
N ASP A 98 4.54 -13.10 6.01
CA ASP A 98 5.08 -13.16 7.37
C ASP A 98 5.49 -11.78 7.93
N GLN A 99 5.38 -10.73 7.11
CA GLN A 99 5.74 -9.36 7.45
C GLN A 99 4.51 -8.47 7.61
N VAL A 100 3.52 -8.64 6.74
CA VAL A 100 2.33 -7.78 6.64
C VAL A 100 1.08 -8.56 7.05
N ASP A 101 0.30 -7.98 7.94
CA ASP A 101 -0.98 -8.50 8.40
C ASP A 101 -1.99 -8.52 7.23
N PRO A 102 -2.54 -9.67 6.85
CA PRO A 102 -3.53 -9.76 5.77
C PRO A 102 -4.76 -8.88 5.97
N ALA A 103 -5.11 -8.54 7.23
CA ALA A 103 -6.22 -7.65 7.53
C ALA A 103 -5.98 -6.21 7.04
N ASP A 104 -4.74 -5.79 6.81
CA ASP A 104 -4.43 -4.46 6.29
C ASP A 104 -5.02 -4.25 4.89
N ALA A 105 -5.12 -5.30 4.07
CA ALA A 105 -5.70 -5.17 2.74
C ALA A 105 -7.16 -4.71 2.79
N GLN A 106 -7.95 -5.30 3.71
CA GLN A 106 -9.34 -4.92 3.94
C GLN A 106 -9.46 -3.51 4.52
N ARG A 107 -8.56 -3.16 5.46
CA ARG A 107 -8.55 -1.82 6.09
C ARG A 107 -8.19 -0.74 5.08
N ILE A 108 -7.22 -1.00 4.21
CA ILE A 108 -6.84 -0.11 3.10
C ILE A 108 -8.01 0.04 2.14
N SER A 109 -8.60 -1.07 1.67
CA SER A 109 -9.70 -1.01 0.70
C SER A 109 -10.93 -0.31 1.25
N ALA A 110 -11.22 -0.43 2.56
CA ALA A 110 -12.35 0.24 3.21
C ALA A 110 -12.24 1.78 3.19
N THR A 111 -11.05 2.34 2.95
CA THR A 111 -10.87 3.79 2.81
C THR A 111 -11.21 4.33 1.42
N TRP A 112 -11.45 3.45 0.42
CA TRP A 112 -11.71 3.81 -0.98
C TRP A 112 -13.04 3.23 -1.48
N PRO A 113 -13.85 4.02 -2.21
CA PRO A 113 -15.18 3.58 -2.67
C PRO A 113 -15.14 2.42 -3.66
N ASP A 114 -14.15 2.37 -4.55
CA ASP A 114 -14.05 1.39 -5.64
C ASP A 114 -12.75 0.57 -5.59
N ALA A 115 -12.18 0.37 -4.40
CA ALA A 115 -10.98 -0.45 -4.25
C ALA A 115 -11.27 -1.92 -4.57
N GLN A 116 -10.43 -2.51 -5.41
CA GLN A 116 -10.43 -3.94 -5.67
C GLN A 116 -9.40 -4.62 -4.77
N VAL A 117 -9.74 -5.80 -4.24
CA VAL A 117 -8.82 -6.62 -3.43
C VAL A 117 -8.59 -7.95 -4.13
N VAL A 118 -7.32 -8.29 -4.30
CA VAL A 118 -6.89 -9.61 -4.76
C VAL A 118 -6.12 -10.28 -3.64
N THR A 119 -6.64 -11.43 -3.21
CA THR A 119 -6.00 -12.25 -2.18
C THR A 119 -5.33 -13.44 -2.84
N THR A 120 -4.07 -13.67 -2.48
CA THR A 120 -3.28 -14.83 -2.90
C THR A 120 -2.97 -15.72 -1.70
N GLU A 121 -2.62 -16.97 -1.98
CA GLU A 121 -2.30 -17.98 -0.98
C GLU A 121 -0.87 -18.50 -1.23
N ALA A 122 -0.04 -18.50 -0.18
CA ALA A 122 1.29 -19.11 -0.16
C ALA A 122 2.39 -18.46 -1.05
N LEU A 123 2.22 -17.22 -1.49
CA LEU A 123 3.29 -16.46 -2.15
C LEU A 123 4.24 -15.79 -1.15
N GLY A 124 3.75 -15.48 0.05
CA GLY A 124 4.46 -14.72 1.07
C GLY A 124 4.81 -13.30 0.60
N HIS A 125 5.75 -12.66 1.31
CA HIS A 125 6.01 -11.23 1.13
C HIS A 125 6.55 -10.83 -0.25
N HIS A 126 7.34 -11.70 -0.90
CA HIS A 126 8.10 -11.32 -2.10
C HIS A 126 7.63 -12.02 -3.38
N LYS A 127 7.11 -13.26 -3.32
CA LYS A 127 6.78 -13.99 -4.55
C LYS A 127 5.56 -13.41 -5.26
N VAL A 128 4.75 -12.60 -4.57
CA VAL A 128 3.69 -11.76 -5.15
C VAL A 128 4.20 -10.90 -6.33
N LEU A 129 5.47 -10.51 -6.32
CA LEU A 129 6.10 -9.70 -7.39
C LEU A 129 6.37 -10.50 -8.67
N TRP A 130 6.37 -11.83 -8.61
CA TRP A 130 6.80 -12.73 -9.68
C TRP A 130 5.68 -13.65 -10.15
N ASP A 131 4.57 -13.66 -9.42
CA ASP A 131 3.45 -14.54 -9.70
C ASP A 131 2.66 -14.08 -10.94
N ALA A 132 2.45 -15.02 -11.86
CA ALA A 132 1.81 -14.73 -13.13
C ALA A 132 0.33 -14.32 -12.95
N ALA A 133 -0.38 -14.88 -11.97
CA ALA A 133 -1.77 -14.51 -11.71
C ALA A 133 -1.86 -13.10 -11.11
N VAL A 134 -0.92 -12.72 -10.23
CA VAL A 134 -0.79 -11.33 -9.75
C VAL A 134 -0.53 -10.38 -10.90
N HIS A 135 0.41 -10.70 -11.80
CA HIS A 135 0.69 -9.87 -12.98
C HIS A 135 -0.55 -9.70 -13.87
N GLN A 136 -1.29 -10.79 -14.11
CA GLN A 136 -2.52 -10.74 -14.88
C GLN A 136 -3.59 -9.88 -14.21
N ALA A 137 -3.76 -9.98 -12.89
CA ALA A 137 -4.70 -9.15 -12.15
C ALA A 137 -4.34 -7.66 -12.22
N VAL A 138 -3.06 -7.32 -12.03
CA VAL A 138 -2.55 -5.94 -12.14
C VAL A 138 -2.75 -5.41 -13.55
N VAL A 139 -2.31 -6.13 -14.58
CA VAL A 139 -2.46 -5.70 -15.98
C VAL A 139 -3.94 -5.59 -16.36
N GLY A 140 -4.78 -6.52 -15.92
CA GLY A 140 -6.22 -6.50 -16.16
C GLY A 140 -6.89 -5.27 -15.55
N PHE A 141 -6.57 -4.97 -14.29
CA PHE A 141 -7.04 -3.76 -13.60
C PHE A 141 -6.65 -2.48 -14.34
N LEU A 142 -5.39 -2.36 -14.74
CA LEU A 142 -4.87 -1.19 -15.46
C LEU A 142 -5.49 -1.06 -16.86
N ARG A 143 -5.78 -2.16 -17.55
CA ARG A 143 -6.45 -2.13 -18.86
C ARG A 143 -7.93 -1.76 -18.77
N ALA A 144 -8.63 -2.21 -17.72
CA ALA A 144 -10.04 -1.90 -17.52
C ALA A 144 -10.29 -0.38 -17.35
N GLN A 145 -9.28 0.39 -16.94
CA GLN A 145 -9.32 1.85 -16.91
C GLN A 145 -9.28 2.49 -18.30
N ALA A 146 -8.46 1.97 -19.22
CA ALA A 146 -8.36 2.52 -20.57
C ALA A 146 -9.70 2.48 -21.33
N VAL A 147 -10.60 1.56 -20.94
CA VAL A 147 -11.94 1.41 -21.52
C VAL A 147 -12.96 2.40 -20.92
N GLN A 148 -12.72 2.94 -19.72
CA GLN A 148 -13.64 3.84 -19.01
C GLN A 148 -13.32 5.33 -19.15
N SER A 149 -12.18 5.69 -19.73
CA SER A 149 -11.87 7.09 -20.04
C SER A 149 -12.74 7.53 -21.23
N PRO A 150 -13.55 8.61 -21.11
CA PRO A 150 -14.32 9.09 -22.25
C PRO A 150 -13.36 9.50 -23.37
N VAL A 151 -13.67 9.09 -24.58
CA VAL A 151 -13.11 9.71 -25.79
C VAL A 151 -13.42 11.20 -25.66
N ARG A 152 -12.36 12.02 -25.61
CA ARG A 152 -12.46 13.49 -25.50
C ARG A 152 -13.22 14.09 -26.67
#